data_AF-A0A3M6VIK3-F1
#
_entry.id   AF-A0A3M6VIK3-F1
#
_cell.length_a   1.000
_cell.length_b   1.000
_cell.length_c   1.000
_cell.angle_alpha   90.00
_cell.angle_beta   90.00
_cell.angle_gamma   90.00
#
_symmetry.space_group_name_H-M   'P 1'
#
loop_
_entity.id
_entity.type
_entity.pdbx_description
1 polymer ?
#
loop_
_entity_poly.entity_id
_entity_poly.type
_entity_poly.pdbx_seq_one_letter_code
_entity_poly.pdbx_strand_id
1 'polypeptide(L)'
;MTEIGRAALTRAGKPIPSEPKMDPSVKKLPFVNFVDETLIDGMKGRAGEEQKAKILRFFEHLAVCHTVILFVYQRHFLTKHPLVAGAAFAGFKFKSLSVGTAMVEVPGERVVYEMLDVLEFNSTRKRMFVVVRNSSGELLLYTTGADMMIY
;
A
#
# COMPACT_ATOMS: atom_id res chain seq x y z
N MET A 1 16.35 2.12 -1.19
CA MET A 1 16.42 1.31 -2.44
C MET A 1 15.85 -0.08 -2.14
N THR A 2 15.03 -0.64 -3.03
CA THR A 2 14.33 -1.93 -2.81
C THR A 2 15.24 -3.14 -3.07
N GLU A 3 14.84 -4.31 -2.58
CA GLU A 3 15.52 -5.59 -2.83
C GLU A 3 15.56 -5.96 -4.33
N ILE A 4 14.48 -5.69 -5.06
CA ILE A 4 14.44 -5.83 -6.53
C ILE A 4 15.49 -4.92 -7.19
N GLY A 5 15.64 -3.69 -6.69
CA GLY A 5 16.69 -2.75 -7.11
C GLY A 5 18.10 -3.24 -6.75
N ARG A 6 18.30 -3.81 -5.56
CA ARG A 6 19.57 -4.46 -5.16
C ARG A 6 19.92 -5.56 -6.16
N ALA A 7 19.00 -6.50 -6.42
CA ALA A 7 19.20 -7.59 -7.37
C ALA A 7 19.45 -7.11 -8.82
N ALA A 8 18.84 -6.00 -9.24
CA ALA A 8 19.10 -5.38 -10.54
C ALA A 8 20.52 -4.79 -10.63
N LEU A 9 21.01 -4.12 -9.59
CA LEU A 9 22.40 -3.64 -9.55
C LEU A 9 23.41 -4.79 -9.50
N THR A 10 23.13 -5.85 -8.73
CA THR A 10 23.98 -7.06 -8.70
C THR A 10 24.11 -7.68 -10.10
N ARG A 11 22.99 -7.86 -10.83
CA ARG A 11 23.01 -8.36 -12.22
C ARG A 11 23.74 -7.42 -13.19
N ALA A 12 23.79 -6.12 -12.90
CA ALA A 12 24.49 -5.12 -13.69
C ALA A 12 25.96 -4.90 -13.26
N GLY A 13 26.48 -5.67 -12.30
CA GLY A 13 27.83 -5.50 -11.76
C GLY A 13 28.07 -4.16 -11.04
N LYS A 14 27.00 -3.45 -10.65
CA LYS A 14 27.09 -2.10 -10.07
C LYS A 14 27.17 -2.16 -8.54
N PRO A 15 27.92 -1.24 -7.90
CA PRO A 15 28.01 -1.18 -6.44
C PRO A 15 26.63 -0.94 -5.83
N ILE A 16 26.35 -1.64 -4.74
CA ILE A 16 25.05 -1.63 -4.08
C ILE A 16 25.10 -0.63 -2.90
N PRO A 17 24.29 0.45 -2.88
CA PRO A 17 24.24 1.37 -1.75
C PRO A 17 23.91 0.68 -0.42
N SER A 18 24.49 1.19 0.66
CA SER A 18 24.19 0.77 2.03
C SER A 18 22.70 0.94 2.37
N GLU A 19 22.24 0.27 3.43
CA GLU A 19 20.86 0.46 3.91
C GLU A 19 20.74 1.72 4.77
N PRO A 20 19.68 2.54 4.56
CA PRO A 20 19.34 3.60 5.49
C PRO A 20 19.12 3.01 6.88
N LYS A 21 19.83 3.51 7.88
CA LYS A 21 19.59 3.13 9.27
C LYS A 21 18.30 3.82 9.72
N MET A 22 17.28 3.03 10.06
CA MET A 22 16.04 3.56 10.62
C MET A 22 16.28 4.09 12.04
N ASP A 23 15.68 5.23 12.37
CA ASP A 23 15.66 5.77 13.73
C ASP A 23 15.05 4.74 14.72
N PRO A 24 15.69 4.46 15.88
CA PRO A 24 15.20 3.49 16.86
C PRO A 24 13.78 3.76 17.40
N SER A 25 13.30 5.01 17.35
CA SER A 25 11.96 5.41 17.78
C SER A 25 10.85 5.04 16.79
N VAL A 26 11.19 4.77 15.52
CA VAL A 26 10.21 4.37 14.50
C VAL A 26 9.76 2.93 14.74
N LYS A 27 8.44 2.75 14.90
CA LYS A 27 7.83 1.47 15.25
C LYS A 27 7.95 0.47 14.10
N LYS A 28 8.89 -0.49 14.22
CA LYS A 28 9.06 -1.58 13.25
C LYS A 28 7.77 -2.37 13.06
N LEU A 29 7.28 -2.42 11.81
CA LEU A 29 6.25 -3.35 11.35
C LEU A 29 6.92 -4.50 10.59
N PRO A 30 6.47 -5.77 10.79
CA PRO A 30 6.98 -6.89 10.01
C PRO A 30 6.82 -6.64 8.51
N PHE A 31 7.83 -7.04 7.73
CA PHE A 31 7.88 -6.92 6.26
C PHE A 31 7.89 -5.47 5.71
N VAL A 32 8.07 -4.45 6.56
CA VAL A 32 8.20 -3.04 6.13
C VAL A 32 9.60 -2.50 6.40
N ASN A 33 10.41 -2.44 5.34
CA ASN A 33 11.75 -1.82 5.35
C ASN A 33 11.70 -0.45 4.66
N PHE A 34 10.85 0.46 5.17
CA PHE A 34 10.60 1.77 4.59
C PHE A 34 11.06 2.89 5.52
N VAL A 35 11.93 3.78 5.01
CA VAL A 35 12.53 4.90 5.76
C VAL A 35 12.63 6.09 4.82
N ASP A 36 11.75 7.08 5.02
CA ASP A 36 11.73 8.34 4.27
C ASP A 36 11.11 9.45 5.13
N GLU A 37 11.92 10.39 5.60
CA GLU A 37 11.48 11.52 6.41
C GLU A 37 10.61 12.50 5.60
N THR A 38 10.87 12.64 4.29
CA THR A 38 10.13 13.56 3.41
C THR A 38 8.70 13.08 3.21
N LEU A 39 8.48 11.76 3.12
CA LEU A 39 7.13 11.19 3.06
C LEU A 39 6.40 11.36 4.40
N ILE A 40 7.07 11.07 5.52
CA ILE A 40 6.52 11.24 6.87
C ILE A 40 6.11 12.69 7.12
N ASP A 41 6.89 13.66 6.64
CA ASP A 41 6.58 15.09 6.76
C ASP A 41 5.53 15.58 5.75
N GLY A 42 5.49 14.99 4.56
CA GLY A 42 4.38 15.17 3.60
C GLY A 42 3.04 14.71 4.18
N MET A 43 3.01 13.55 4.87
CA MET A 43 1.81 13.06 5.59
C MET A 43 1.38 13.99 6.73
N LYS A 44 2.31 14.72 7.36
CA LYS A 44 2.03 15.76 8.37
C LYS A 44 1.57 17.10 7.75
N GLY A 45 1.50 17.22 6.43
CA GLY A 45 1.14 18.48 5.74
C GLY A 45 2.29 19.48 5.60
N ARG A 46 3.53 19.15 5.99
CA ARG A 46 4.69 20.07 5.85
C ARG A 46 5.05 20.36 4.39
N ALA A 47 4.62 19.51 3.45
CA ALA A 47 4.72 19.70 2.01
C ALA A 47 3.44 20.33 1.38
N GLY A 48 2.53 20.86 2.20
CA GLY A 48 1.23 21.39 1.77
C GLY A 48 0.10 20.36 1.77
N GLU A 49 -1.13 20.83 1.98
CA GLU A 49 -2.32 19.98 2.12
C GLU A 49 -2.70 19.23 0.83
N GLU A 50 -2.41 19.78 -0.35
CA GLU A 50 -2.61 19.09 -1.63
C GLU A 50 -1.72 17.84 -1.75
N GLN A 51 -0.44 17.97 -1.39
CA GLN A 51 0.51 16.86 -1.45
C GLN A 51 0.20 15.80 -0.39
N LYS A 52 -0.18 16.23 0.81
CA LYS A 52 -0.73 15.37 1.86
C LYS A 52 -1.95 14.58 1.37
N ALA A 53 -2.93 15.23 0.74
CA ALA A 53 -4.12 14.57 0.20
C ALA A 53 -3.76 13.51 -0.85
N LYS A 54 -2.81 13.80 -1.76
CA LYS A 54 -2.28 12.83 -2.73
C LYS A 54 -1.63 11.62 -2.06
N ILE A 55 -0.81 11.84 -1.02
CA ILE A 55 -0.17 10.75 -0.26
C ILE A 55 -1.21 9.89 0.47
N LEU A 56 -2.22 10.50 1.08
CA LEU A 56 -3.30 9.79 1.77
C LEU A 56 -4.11 8.93 0.79
N ARG A 57 -4.54 9.48 -0.36
CA ARG A 57 -5.24 8.71 -1.41
C ARG A 57 -4.37 7.62 -2.06
N PHE A 58 -3.04 7.79 -2.10
CA PHE A 58 -2.12 6.74 -2.55
C PHE A 58 -2.09 5.54 -1.58
N PHE A 59 -2.02 5.78 -0.26
CA PHE A 59 -2.06 4.68 0.71
C PHE A 59 -3.45 4.07 0.89
N GLU A 60 -4.50 4.85 0.67
CA GLU A 60 -5.89 4.38 0.55
C GLU A 60 -6.04 3.37 -0.59
N HIS A 61 -5.57 3.72 -1.80
CA HIS A 61 -5.48 2.82 -2.96
C HIS A 61 -4.74 1.51 -2.60
N LEU A 62 -3.55 1.60 -1.97
CA LEU A 62 -2.74 0.43 -1.60
C LEU A 62 -3.39 -0.48 -0.53
N ALA A 63 -4.36 0.01 0.23
CA ALA A 63 -5.12 -0.75 1.23
C ALA A 63 -6.46 -1.32 0.71
N VAL A 64 -6.84 -1.02 -0.55
CA VAL A 64 -8.10 -1.44 -1.17
C VAL A 64 -7.89 -2.27 -2.44
N CYS A 65 -6.91 -1.92 -3.29
CA CYS A 65 -6.69 -2.58 -4.59
C CYS A 65 -5.91 -3.90 -4.49
N HIS A 66 -6.48 -4.90 -3.81
CA HIS A 66 -5.88 -6.23 -3.68
C HIS A 66 -6.87 -7.34 -3.28
N THR A 67 -6.56 -8.59 -3.61
CA THR A 67 -7.25 -9.80 -3.10
C THR A 67 -6.49 -10.49 -1.96
N VAL A 68 -5.65 -9.74 -1.23
CA VAL A 68 -4.84 -10.25 -0.11
C VAL A 68 -5.70 -10.76 1.04
N ILE A 69 -5.47 -12.00 1.44
CA ILE A 69 -6.03 -12.60 2.67
C ILE A 69 -5.06 -12.34 3.83
N LEU A 70 -5.56 -11.82 4.96
CA LEU A 70 -4.77 -11.66 6.19
C LEU A 70 -4.65 -12.98 6.94
N PHE A 71 -3.48 -13.24 7.52
CA PHE A 71 -3.28 -14.36 8.44
C PHE A 71 -3.19 -13.85 9.89
N VAL A 72 -3.65 -14.65 10.84
CA VAL A 72 -3.59 -14.32 12.27
C VAL A 72 -2.33 -14.95 12.87
N TYR A 73 -1.50 -14.13 13.52
CA TYR A 73 -0.34 -14.58 14.29
C TYR A 73 -0.28 -13.83 15.62
N GLN A 74 -0.18 -14.54 16.76
CA GLN A 74 -0.16 -13.93 18.10
C GLN A 74 -1.27 -12.88 18.32
N ARG A 75 -2.51 -13.20 17.90
CA ARG A 75 -3.71 -12.32 17.90
C ARG A 75 -3.63 -11.06 17.02
N HIS A 76 -2.58 -10.89 16.23
CA HIS A 76 -2.44 -9.81 15.25
C HIS A 76 -2.80 -10.29 13.84
N PHE A 77 -3.56 -9.50 13.09
CA PHE A 77 -3.74 -9.71 11.66
C PHE A 77 -2.51 -9.16 10.91
N LEU A 78 -1.90 -9.99 10.07
CA LEU A 78 -0.68 -9.69 9.32
C LEU A 78 -0.83 -10.05 7.84
N THR A 79 0.05 -9.45 7.04
CA THR A 79 0.19 -9.70 5.60
C THR A 79 1.67 -9.81 5.24
N LYS A 80 1.99 -10.63 4.23
CA LYS A 80 3.31 -10.65 3.57
C LYS A 80 3.34 -9.82 2.28
N HIS A 81 2.21 -9.23 1.87
CA HIS A 81 2.14 -8.44 0.66
C HIS A 81 2.71 -7.03 0.92
N PRO A 82 3.81 -6.62 0.27
CA PRO A 82 4.59 -5.45 0.69
C PRO A 82 3.81 -4.14 0.57
N LEU A 83 2.92 -4.02 -0.43
CA LEU A 83 2.10 -2.82 -0.61
C LEU A 83 1.09 -2.63 0.54
N VAL A 84 0.47 -3.71 1.03
CA VAL A 84 -0.51 -3.67 2.12
C VAL A 84 0.17 -3.47 3.47
N ALA A 85 1.36 -4.07 3.64
CA ALA A 85 2.21 -3.81 4.80
C ALA A 85 2.65 -2.33 4.84
N GLY A 86 3.04 -1.76 3.69
CA GLY A 86 3.38 -0.34 3.54
C GLY A 86 2.20 0.60 3.83
N ALA A 87 1.00 0.28 3.33
CA ALA A 87 -0.22 1.02 3.67
C ALA A 87 -0.54 0.97 5.17
N ALA A 88 -0.42 -0.21 5.79
CA ALA A 88 -0.63 -0.37 7.23
C ALA A 88 0.40 0.41 8.08
N PHE A 89 1.65 0.55 7.59
CA PHE A 89 2.68 1.42 8.19
C PHE A 89 2.33 2.90 8.07
N ALA A 90 1.78 3.32 6.93
CA ALA A 90 1.21 4.66 6.75
C ALA A 90 -0.13 4.90 7.50
N GLY A 91 -0.60 3.91 8.27
CA GLY A 91 -1.82 4.01 9.09
C GLY A 91 -3.10 3.49 8.43
N PHE A 92 -3.05 3.13 7.13
CA PHE A 92 -4.15 2.58 6.33
C PHE A 92 -4.20 1.06 6.45
N LYS A 93 -4.88 0.57 7.49
CA LYS A 93 -4.86 -0.85 7.89
C LYS A 93 -6.08 -1.57 7.34
N PHE A 94 -5.91 -2.28 6.23
CA PHE A 94 -6.86 -3.28 5.77
C PHE A 94 -7.21 -4.27 6.89
N LYS A 95 -8.49 -4.66 7.01
CA LYS A 95 -9.04 -5.49 8.09
C LYS A 95 -9.65 -6.80 7.61
N SER A 96 -10.45 -6.74 6.55
CA SER A 96 -11.16 -7.89 5.99
C SER A 96 -11.63 -7.61 4.58
N LEU A 97 -11.62 -8.66 3.75
CA LEU A 97 -12.33 -8.72 2.47
C LEU A 97 -13.41 -9.80 2.62
N SER A 98 -14.63 -9.46 2.24
CA SER A 98 -15.82 -10.31 2.24
C SER A 98 -16.54 -10.14 0.91
N VAL A 99 -17.54 -10.99 0.62
CA VAL A 99 -18.31 -10.90 -0.63
C VAL A 99 -18.92 -9.49 -0.73
N GLY A 100 -18.62 -8.80 -1.83
CA GLY A 100 -19.09 -7.43 -2.09
C GLY A 100 -18.57 -6.34 -1.15
N THR A 101 -17.61 -6.60 -0.25
CA THR A 101 -17.20 -5.63 0.79
C THR A 101 -15.73 -5.72 1.22
N ALA A 102 -15.06 -4.58 1.36
CA ALA A 102 -13.72 -4.49 1.97
C ALA A 102 -13.71 -3.46 3.12
N MET A 103 -13.08 -3.79 4.26
CA MET A 103 -12.96 -2.89 5.41
C MET A 103 -11.52 -2.42 5.59
N VAL A 104 -11.34 -1.11 5.70
CA VAL A 104 -10.05 -0.45 5.94
C VAL A 104 -10.18 0.53 7.10
N GLU A 105 -9.25 0.46 8.05
CA GLU A 105 -9.06 1.51 9.05
C GLU A 105 -8.10 2.55 8.48
N VAL A 106 -8.67 3.69 8.06
CA VAL A 106 -7.91 4.89 7.66
C VAL A 106 -7.52 5.67 8.92
N PRO A 107 -6.65 6.71 8.83
CA PRO A 107 -6.25 7.50 10.00
C PRO A 107 -7.44 8.19 10.71
N GLY A 108 -8.00 7.54 11.73
CA GLY A 108 -9.10 8.04 12.58
C GLY A 108 -10.45 7.35 12.40
N GLU A 109 -10.66 6.59 11.31
CA GLU A 109 -11.99 6.07 10.93
C GLU A 109 -11.90 4.63 10.37
N ARG A 110 -13.01 3.87 10.44
CA ARG A 110 -13.18 2.60 9.71
C ARG A 110 -14.11 2.81 8.53
N VAL A 111 -13.56 2.79 7.33
CA VAL A 111 -14.32 2.87 6.09
C VAL A 111 -14.63 1.46 5.60
N VAL A 112 -15.87 1.26 5.15
CA VAL A 112 -16.29 0.07 4.39
C VAL A 112 -16.48 0.49 2.95
N TYR A 113 -15.84 -0.23 2.05
CA TYR A 113 -16.00 -0.10 0.60
C TYR A 113 -16.91 -1.19 0.08
N GLU A 114 -17.90 -0.83 -0.73
CA GLU A 114 -18.65 -1.76 -1.58
C GLU A 114 -17.72 -2.21 -2.71
N MET A 115 -17.46 -3.51 -2.84
CA MET A 115 -16.64 -4.08 -3.91
C MET A 115 -17.56 -4.44 -5.07
N LEU A 116 -17.58 -3.60 -6.11
CA LEU A 116 -18.49 -3.72 -7.25
C LEU A 116 -17.95 -4.66 -8.33
N ASP A 117 -16.63 -4.59 -8.60
CA ASP A 117 -15.93 -5.50 -9.51
C ASP A 117 -14.44 -5.62 -9.11
N VAL A 118 -13.82 -6.77 -9.41
CA VAL A 118 -12.42 -7.08 -9.12
C VAL A 118 -11.81 -7.84 -10.29
N LEU A 119 -11.06 -7.15 -11.14
CA LEU A 119 -10.33 -7.81 -12.22
C LEU A 119 -8.95 -8.25 -11.72
N GLU A 120 -8.90 -9.47 -11.18
CA GLU A 120 -7.71 -10.08 -10.56
C GLU A 120 -6.45 -10.02 -11.43
N PHE A 121 -5.28 -9.95 -10.79
CA PHE A 121 -3.98 -9.89 -11.46
C PHE A 121 -3.76 -11.13 -12.34
N ASN A 122 -3.37 -10.89 -13.60
CA ASN A 122 -3.05 -11.94 -14.57
C ASN A 122 -1.66 -11.66 -15.17
N SER A 123 -0.80 -12.66 -15.27
CA SER A 123 0.60 -12.53 -15.72
C SER A 123 0.76 -12.06 -17.18
N THR A 124 -0.21 -12.34 -18.05
CA THR A 124 -0.28 -11.81 -19.42
C THR A 124 -0.59 -10.32 -19.41
N ARG A 125 -1.52 -9.91 -18.53
CA ARG A 125 -2.10 -8.56 -18.45
C ARG A 125 -1.28 -7.59 -17.58
N LYS A 126 -0.50 -8.13 -16.64
CA LYS A 126 0.42 -7.47 -15.68
C LYS A 126 -0.18 -6.29 -14.90
N ARG A 127 -1.51 -6.25 -14.76
CA ARG A 127 -2.26 -5.26 -13.97
C ARG A 127 -3.51 -5.87 -13.34
N MET A 128 -3.94 -5.34 -12.20
CA MET A 128 -5.18 -5.62 -11.47
C MET A 128 -5.97 -4.32 -11.35
N PHE A 129 -7.30 -4.39 -11.33
CA PHE A 129 -8.11 -3.26 -10.85
C PHE A 129 -9.23 -3.71 -9.90
N VAL A 130 -9.72 -2.77 -9.11
CA VAL A 130 -10.96 -2.89 -8.34
C VAL A 130 -11.85 -1.69 -8.63
N VAL A 131 -13.14 -1.94 -8.85
CA VAL A 131 -14.20 -0.93 -8.87
C VAL A 131 -14.88 -0.96 -7.52
N VAL A 132 -14.88 0.17 -6.82
CA VAL A 132 -15.46 0.26 -5.46
C VAL A 132 -16.37 1.47 -5.31
N ARG A 133 -17.28 1.41 -4.34
CA ARG A 133 -17.95 2.59 -3.78
C ARG A 133 -17.50 2.81 -2.35
N ASN A 134 -17.24 4.05 -1.96
CA ASN A 134 -16.95 4.39 -0.57
C ASN A 134 -18.23 4.78 0.21
N SER A 135 -18.08 5.14 1.49
CA SER A 135 -19.16 5.52 2.39
C SER A 135 -19.89 6.82 2.01
N SER A 136 -19.31 7.69 1.17
CA SER A 136 -19.99 8.90 0.64
C SER A 136 -20.73 8.64 -0.68
N GLY A 137 -20.67 7.42 -1.22
CA GLY A 137 -21.33 7.02 -2.45
C GLY A 137 -20.50 7.22 -3.73
N GLU A 138 -19.30 7.79 -3.61
CA GLU A 138 -18.34 8.04 -4.69
C GLU A 138 -17.86 6.72 -5.30
N LEU A 139 -17.87 6.63 -6.64
CA LEU A 139 -17.35 5.49 -7.40
C LEU A 139 -15.86 5.71 -7.70
N LEU A 140 -15.04 4.72 -7.34
CA LEU A 140 -13.59 4.77 -7.46
C LEU A 140 -13.08 3.54 -8.23
N LEU A 141 -12.21 3.78 -9.21
CA LEU A 141 -11.46 2.75 -9.93
C LEU A 141 -10.00 2.83 -9.48
N TYR A 142 -9.54 1.85 -8.70
CA TYR A 142 -8.13 1.71 -8.35
C TYR A 142 -7.49 0.64 -9.25
N THR A 143 -6.28 0.91 -9.75
CA THR A 143 -5.55 0.01 -10.67
C THR A 143 -4.08 -0.05 -10.27
N THR A 144 -3.56 -1.26 -10.06
CA THR A 144 -2.13 -1.53 -9.82
C THR A 144 -1.56 -2.39 -10.96
N GLY A 145 -0.29 -2.20 -11.32
CA GLY A 145 0.33 -2.98 -12.39
C GLY A 145 1.76 -2.59 -12.69
N ALA A 146 2.35 -3.22 -13.69
CA ALA A 146 3.65 -2.85 -14.22
C ALA A 146 3.57 -1.56 -15.05
N ASP A 147 4.58 -0.70 -14.95
CA ASP A 147 4.63 0.67 -15.49
C ASP A 147 4.12 0.76 -16.95
N MET A 148 4.61 -0.14 -17.82
CA MET A 148 4.26 -0.23 -19.26
C MET A 148 2.81 -0.70 -19.55
N MET A 149 1.97 -0.88 -18.54
CA MET A 149 0.56 -1.32 -18.67
C MET A 149 -0.42 -0.34 -18.00
N ILE A 150 0.11 0.75 -17.43
CA ILE A 150 -0.63 1.85 -16.78
C ILE A 150 -0.47 3.16 -17.57
N TYR A 151 0.66 3.32 -18.26
CA TYR A 151 0.92 4.36 -19.27
C TYR A 151 0.25 4.09 -20.62
#